data_AF-A0A1Z9H239-F1
#
_entry.id   AF-A0A1Z9H239-F1
#
_cell.length_a   1.000
_cell.length_b   1.000
_cell.length_c   1.000
_cell.angle_alpha   90.00
_cell.angle_beta   90.00
_cell.angle_gamma   90.00
#
_symmetry.space_group_name_H-M   'P 1'
#
loop_
_entity.id
_entity.type
_entity.pdbx_description
1 polymer ?
#
loop_
_entity_poly.entity_id
_entity_poly.type
_entity_poly.pdbx_seq_one_letter_code
_entity_poly.pdbx_strand_id
1 'polypeptide(L)'
;MRLVFTIFLFVISSLALIDARYNGRVLHTKKEEIQKKHQRVKEEIDIYQITLTELSETTKIKSIAKSDLQMREIKNSDTVYKPETIQSYEKK
;
A
#
# COMPACT_ATOMS: atom_id res chain seq x y z
N MET A 1 18.41 31.98 54.60
CA MET A 1 17.54 32.06 53.40
C MET A 1 18.29 31.82 52.08
N ARG A 2 19.39 32.54 51.77
CA ARG A 2 20.14 32.40 50.49
C ARG A 2 20.66 30.99 50.18
N LEU A 3 21.15 30.26 51.20
CA LEU A 3 21.67 28.89 51.04
C LEU A 3 20.55 27.89 50.66
N VAL A 4 19.38 28.02 51.29
CA VAL A 4 18.22 27.16 51.00
C VAL A 4 17.76 27.38 49.57
N PHE A 5 17.73 28.64 49.11
CA PHE A 5 17.31 29.01 47.76
C PHE A 5 18.26 28.46 46.68
N THR A 6 19.58 28.50 46.92
CA THR A 6 20.59 27.97 46.01
C THR A 6 20.53 26.44 45.91
N ILE A 7 20.33 25.75 47.04
CA ILE A 7 20.10 24.30 47.05
C ILE A 7 18.82 23.95 46.28
N PHE A 8 17.74 24.72 46.46
CA PHE A 8 16.47 24.49 45.76
C PHE A 8 16.61 24.65 44.25
N LEU A 9 17.30 25.70 43.80
CA LEU A 9 17.59 25.92 42.37
C LEU A 9 18.42 24.78 41.79
N PHE A 10 19.43 24.30 42.52
CA PHE A 10 20.27 23.20 42.09
C PHE A 10 19.48 21.90 41.89
N VAL A 11 18.54 21.61 42.80
CA VAL A 11 17.66 20.44 42.71
C VAL A 11 16.75 20.54 41.48
N ILE A 12 16.08 21.68 41.28
CA ILE A 12 15.18 21.88 40.13
C ILE A 12 15.94 21.78 38.80
N SER A 13 17.12 22.39 38.70
CA SER A 13 17.98 22.27 37.51
C SER A 13 18.41 20.83 37.25
N SER A 14 18.69 20.06 38.29
CA SER A 14 19.06 18.65 38.16
C SER A 14 17.89 17.78 37.69
N LEU A 15 16.69 18.00 38.22
CA LEU A 15 15.48 17.30 37.75
C LEU A 15 15.18 17.64 36.28
N ALA A 16 15.25 18.93 35.90
CA ALA A 16 15.02 19.35 34.52
C ALA A 16 16.01 18.69 33.54
N LEU A 17 17.26 18.49 33.95
CA LEU A 17 18.27 17.81 33.16
C LEU A 17 17.97 16.31 32.98
N ILE A 18 17.47 15.65 34.02
CA ILE A 18 17.05 14.24 33.97
C ILE A 18 15.85 14.08 33.05
N ASP A 19 14.85 14.95 33.19
CA ASP A 19 13.65 14.94 32.33
C ASP A 19 14.00 15.19 30.87
N ALA A 20 14.89 16.15 30.58
CA ALA A 20 15.36 16.40 29.23
C ALA A 20 16.06 15.17 28.62
N ARG A 21 16.87 14.46 29.42
CA ARG A 21 17.59 13.26 28.98
C ARG A 21 16.68 12.03 28.86
N TYR A 22 15.64 11.94 29.67
CA TYR A 22 14.62 10.90 29.57
C TYR A 22 13.75 11.13 28.33
N ASN A 23 13.25 12.35 28.15
CA ASN A 23 12.43 12.73 27.01
C ASN A 23 13.20 12.61 25.69
N GLY A 24 14.49 12.99 25.67
CA GLY A 24 15.36 12.78 24.52
C GLY A 24 15.50 11.30 24.13
N ARG A 25 15.66 10.40 25.12
CA ARG A 25 15.74 8.95 24.87
C ARG A 25 14.42 8.38 24.37
N VAL A 26 13.29 8.73 25.01
CA VAL A 26 11.96 8.27 24.60
C VAL A 26 11.59 8.80 23.22
N LEU A 27 11.94 10.04 22.90
CA LEU A 27 11.71 10.62 21.59
C LEU A 27 12.57 9.93 20.53
N HIS A 28 13.83 9.62 20.83
CA HIS A 28 14.71 8.90 19.93
C HIS A 28 14.21 7.48 19.64
N THR A 29 13.81 6.72 20.67
CA THR A 29 13.28 5.36 20.49
C THR A 29 11.97 5.37 19.72
N LYS A 30 11.05 6.31 20.00
CA LYS A 30 9.82 6.47 19.22
C LYS A 30 10.12 6.82 17.76
N LYS A 31 11.09 7.71 17.51
CA LYS A 31 11.51 8.07 16.15
C LYS A 31 12.07 6.86 15.40
N GLU A 32 12.94 6.07 16.02
CA GLU A 32 13.50 4.84 15.44
C GLU A 32 12.40 3.81 15.13
N GLU A 33 11.43 3.61 16.04
CA GLU A 33 10.30 2.71 15.79
C GLU A 33 9.46 3.16 14.60
N ILE A 34 9.17 4.47 14.50
CA ILE A 34 8.41 5.03 13.38
C ILE A 34 9.18 4.84 12.07
N GLN A 35 10.49 5.08 12.07
CA GLN A 35 11.33 4.88 10.88
C GLN A 35 11.35 3.42 10.44
N LYS A 36 11.49 2.47 11.37
CA LYS A 36 11.42 1.03 11.07
C LYS A 36 10.06 0.64 10.49
N LYS A 37 8.96 1.14 11.06
CA LYS A 37 7.61 0.89 10.54
C LYS A 37 7.45 1.46 9.14
N HIS A 38 7.92 2.69 8.90
CA HIS A 38 7.86 3.31 7.59
C HIS A 38 8.64 2.51 6.54
N GLN A 39 9.83 2.01 6.89
CA GLN A 39 10.63 1.19 6.00
C GLN A 39 9.91 -0.12 5.63
N ARG A 40 9.31 -0.82 6.59
CA ARG A 40 8.53 -2.04 6.30
C ARG A 40 7.35 -1.77 5.38
N VAL A 41 6.58 -0.71 5.64
CA VAL A 41 5.45 -0.33 4.78
C VAL A 41 5.92 0.00 3.37
N LYS A 42 7.08 0.65 3.22
CA LYS A 42 7.67 0.92 1.91
C LYS A 42 8.03 -0.37 1.17
N GLU A 43 8.66 -1.32 1.86
CA GLU A 43 9.00 -2.63 1.28
C GLU A 43 7.74 -3.40 0.85
N GLU A 44 6.67 -3.37 1.66
CA GLU A 44 5.38 -3.97 1.28
C GLU A 44 4.77 -3.31 0.05
N ILE A 45 4.82 -1.97 -0.05
CA ILE A 45 4.33 -1.23 -1.24
C ILE A 45 5.11 -1.65 -2.49
N ASP A 46 6.44 -1.75 -2.40
CA ASP A 46 7.28 -2.15 -3.53
C ASP A 46 6.93 -3.58 -3.99
N ILE A 47 6.72 -4.52 -3.04
CA ILE A 47 6.27 -5.88 -3.35
C ILE A 47 4.91 -5.84 -4.06
N TYR A 48 3.95 -5.07 -3.55
CA TYR A 48 2.63 -4.98 -4.19
C TYR A 48 2.69 -4.35 -5.59
N GLN A 49 3.59 -3.39 -5.82
CA GLN A 49 3.80 -2.84 -7.17
C GLN A 49 4.36 -3.88 -8.13
N ILE A 50 5.29 -4.73 -7.68
CA ILE A 50 5.82 -5.84 -8.49
C ILE A 50 4.69 -6.80 -8.83
N THR A 51 3.93 -7.26 -7.83
CA THR A 51 2.78 -8.17 -8.04
C THR A 51 1.75 -7.56 -8.99
N LEU A 52 1.40 -6.29 -8.81
CA LEU A 52 0.48 -5.61 -9.72
C LEU A 52 1.04 -5.48 -11.13
N THR A 53 2.36 -5.31 -11.28
CA THR A 53 3.00 -5.28 -12.60
C THR A 53 2.94 -6.66 -13.26
N GLU A 54 3.21 -7.73 -12.52
CA GLU A 54 3.07 -9.11 -13.01
C GLU A 54 1.63 -9.46 -13.42
N LEU A 55 0.64 -9.05 -12.61
CA LEU A 55 -0.78 -9.22 -12.96
C LEU A 55 -1.21 -8.31 -14.11
N SER A 56 -0.67 -7.08 -14.17
CA SER A 56 -0.96 -6.09 -15.20
C SER A 56 -0.24 -6.37 -16.52
N GLU A 57 0.70 -7.34 -16.57
CA GLU A 57 1.19 -7.94 -17.82
C GLU A 57 0.06 -8.75 -18.51
N THR A 58 -1.05 -8.08 -18.78
CA THR A 58 -2.03 -8.43 -19.81
C THR A 58 -1.36 -8.81 -21.13
N THR A 59 -0.17 -8.28 -21.41
CA THR A 59 0.71 -8.70 -22.50
C THR A 59 1.17 -10.16 -22.40
N LYS A 60 1.58 -10.66 -21.21
CA LYS A 60 1.88 -12.08 -21.01
C LYS A 60 0.62 -12.94 -21.13
N ILE A 61 -0.48 -12.52 -20.52
CA ILE A 61 -1.75 -13.26 -20.61
C ILE A 61 -2.23 -13.34 -22.07
N LYS A 62 -2.20 -12.23 -22.83
CA LYS A 62 -2.52 -12.21 -24.25
C LYS A 62 -1.53 -13.03 -25.09
N SER A 63 -0.24 -12.99 -24.76
CA SER A 63 0.81 -13.79 -25.41
C SER A 63 0.54 -15.28 -25.24
N ILE A 64 0.31 -15.76 -24.01
CA ILE A 64 0.02 -17.15 -23.69
C ILE A 64 -1.30 -17.58 -24.35
N ALA A 65 -2.35 -16.75 -24.25
CA ALA A 65 -3.63 -17.03 -24.89
C ALA A 65 -3.48 -17.20 -26.42
N LYS A 66 -2.68 -16.36 -27.07
CA LYS A 66 -2.47 -16.41 -28.53
C LYS A 66 -1.53 -17.54 -28.96
N SER A 67 -0.45 -17.78 -28.19
CA SER A 67 0.63 -18.71 -28.54
C SER A 67 0.30 -20.14 -28.14
N ASP A 68 -0.04 -20.37 -26.87
CA ASP A 68 -0.21 -21.72 -26.32
C ASP A 68 -1.63 -22.25 -26.52
N LEU A 69 -2.62 -21.38 -26.32
CA LEU A 69 -4.03 -21.74 -26.43
C LEU A 69 -4.61 -21.49 -27.84
N GLN A 70 -3.78 -20.96 -28.76
CA GLN A 70 -4.19 -20.56 -30.13
C GLN A 70 -5.46 -19.70 -30.16
N MET A 71 -5.74 -18.95 -29.09
CA MET A 71 -6.94 -18.13 -29.00
C MET A 71 -6.83 -16.93 -29.93
N ARG A 72 -7.84 -16.77 -30.77
CA ARG A 72 -8.01 -15.63 -31.66
C ARG A 72 -8.79 -14.53 -30.94
N GLU A 73 -8.39 -13.28 -31.13
CA GLU A 73 -9.16 -12.12 -30.67
C GLU A 73 -10.49 -12.05 -31.41
N ILE A 74 -11.61 -12.12 -30.68
CA ILE A 74 -12.96 -12.08 -31.25
C ILE A 74 -13.24 -10.65 -31.69
N LYS A 75 -13.46 -10.45 -32.99
CA LYS A 75 -13.88 -9.15 -33.56
C LYS A 75 -15.41 -9.07 -33.56
N ASN A 76 -15.98 -7.87 -33.56
CA ASN A 76 -17.44 -7.70 -33.65
C ASN A 76 -18.04 -8.38 -34.90
N SER A 77 -17.26 -8.53 -35.97
CA SER A 77 -17.62 -9.29 -37.19
C SER A 77 -17.72 -10.80 -37.01
N ASP A 78 -17.19 -11.36 -35.92
CA ASP A 78 -17.21 -12.80 -35.62
C ASP A 78 -18.46 -13.21 -34.83
N THR A 79 -19.23 -12.24 -34.37
CA THR A 79 -20.50 -12.49 -33.68
C THR A 79 -21.53 -12.93 -34.72
N VAL A 80 -21.80 -14.24 -34.78
CA VAL A 80 -22.95 -14.74 -35.54
C VAL A 80 -24.21 -14.29 -34.81
N TYR A 81 -24.90 -13.29 -35.37
CA TYR A 81 -26.24 -12.93 -34.92
C TYR A 81 -27.12 -14.17 -35.03
N LYS A 82 -27.57 -14.71 -33.90
CA LYS A 82 -28.50 -15.83 -33.83
C LYS A 82 -29.90 -15.22 -33.83
N PRO A 83 -30.64 -15.18 -34.95
CA PRO A 83 -32.00 -14.66 -34.92
C PRO A 83 -32.84 -15.59 -34.04
N GLU A 84 -33.33 -15.09 -32.92
CA GLU A 84 -34.43 -15.72 -32.22
C GLU A 84 -35.60 -15.82 -33.20
N THR A 85 -36.12 -17.03 -33.35
CA THR A 85 -37.27 -17.37 -34.18
C THR A 85 -38.45 -16.45 -33.85
N ILE A 86 -38.70 -15.46 -34.71
CA ILE A 86 -40.00 -14.76 -34.74
C ILE A 86 -41.00 -15.75 -35.36
N GLN A 87 -41.59 -16.59 -34.51
CA GLN A 87 -42.73 -17.41 -34.90
C GLN A 87 -43.97 -16.50 -35.01
N SER A 88 -44.28 -16.15 -36.27
CA SER A 88 -45.62 -16.11 -36.85
C SER A 88 -46.80 -16.14 -35.87
N TYR A 89 -47.35 -14.97 -35.57
CA TYR A 89 -48.79 -14.81 -35.31
C TYR A 89 -49.31 -13.52 -35.94
N GLU A 90 -49.36 -13.49 -37.27
CA GLU A 90 -50.46 -12.79 -37.95
C GLU A 90 -51.37 -13.86 -38.56
N LYS A 91 -52.39 -14.24 -37.80
CA LYS A 91 -53.55 -14.94 -38.32
C LYS A 91 -54.69 -13.92 -38.39
N LYS A 92 -55.00 -13.55 -39.63
CA LYS A 92 -56.31 -13.26 -40.22
C LYS A 92 -57.22 -12.22 -39.55
#